data_AF-A0A417WXA9-F1
#
_entry.id   AF-A0A417WXA9-F1
#
_cell.length_a   1.000
_cell.length_b   1.000
_cell.length_c   1.000
_cell.angle_alpha   90.00
_cell.angle_beta   90.00
_cell.angle_gamma   90.00
#
_symmetry.space_group_name_H-M   'P 1'
#
loop_
_entity.id
_entity.type
_entity.pdbx_description
1 polymer ?
#
loop_
_entity_poly.entity_id
_entity_poly.type
_entity_poly.pdbx_seq_one_letter_code
_entity_poly.pdbx_strand_id
1 'polypeptide(L)'
;MHLLLNQKTLYPAGYNRVLGFRKSAGALLKEIKRRSSLPLITKAADAPRLLTGDALAAFESDIQASLFYETVRSHKTGTPFVHEYTKKLVLL
;
A
#
# COMPACT_ATOMS: atom_id res chain seq x y z
N MET A 1 5.51 17.60 0.22
CA MET A 1 4.23 16.87 0.42
C MET A 1 3.86 16.69 1.89
N HIS A 2 4.83 16.68 2.83
CA HIS A 2 4.58 16.47 4.27
C HIS A 2 3.59 17.45 4.94
N LEU A 3 3.53 18.71 4.50
CA LEU A 3 2.54 19.68 5.01
C LEU A 3 1.09 19.26 4.70
N LEU A 4 0.83 18.75 3.48
CA LEU A 4 -0.51 18.33 3.06
C LEU A 4 -0.97 17.07 3.79
N LEU A 5 -0.04 16.17 4.09
CA LEU A 5 -0.32 14.91 4.80
C LEU A 5 -0.17 15.03 6.32
N ASN A 6 0.21 16.21 6.83
CA ASN A 6 0.56 16.44 8.22
C ASN A 6 1.55 15.41 8.77
N GLN A 7 2.52 14.99 7.95
CA GLN A 7 3.48 13.95 8.30
C GLN A 7 4.68 14.57 9.03
N LYS A 8 4.76 14.32 10.34
CA LYS A 8 5.82 14.86 11.23
C LYS A 8 6.92 13.84 11.55
N THR A 9 6.65 12.56 11.31
CA THR A 9 7.52 11.44 11.67
C THR A 9 7.95 10.70 10.41
N LEU A 10 9.24 10.32 10.35
CA LEU A 10 9.77 9.42 9.35
C LEU A 10 9.77 8.00 9.92
N TYR A 11 9.13 7.07 9.23
CA TYR A 11 9.10 5.67 9.64
C TYR A 11 10.16 4.88 8.87
N PRO A 12 10.92 3.99 9.54
CA PRO A 12 11.75 3.02 8.84
C PRO A 12 10.89 2.01 8.05
N ALA A 13 11.49 1.27 7.13
CA ALA A 13 10.78 0.25 6.35
C ALA A 13 10.25 -0.87 7.27
N GLY A 14 8.94 -0.84 7.55
CA GLY A 14 8.28 -1.81 8.43
C GLY A 14 7.52 -2.92 7.71
N TYR A 15 7.34 -2.82 6.39
CA TYR A 15 6.54 -3.75 5.60
C TYR A 15 6.87 -3.68 4.10
N ASN A 16 6.47 -4.71 3.36
CA ASN A 16 6.58 -4.78 1.90
C ASN A 16 5.18 -4.73 1.26
N ARG A 17 4.87 -3.67 0.51
CA ARG A 17 3.60 -3.55 -0.25
C ARG A 17 3.75 -4.13 -1.65
N VAL A 18 2.92 -5.10 -2.00
CA VAL A 18 2.88 -5.61 -3.39
C VAL A 18 1.91 -4.75 -4.21
N LEU A 19 2.42 -4.06 -5.22
CA LEU A 19 1.62 -3.19 -6.12
C LEU A 19 1.19 -3.91 -7.40
N GLY A 20 2.00 -4.84 -7.87
CA GLY A 20 1.71 -5.65 -9.04
C GLY A 20 2.63 -6.86 -9.12
N PHE A 21 2.21 -7.89 -9.84
CA PHE A 21 2.98 -9.10 -10.00
C PHE A 21 2.63 -9.85 -11.29
N ARG A 22 3.62 -10.48 -11.94
CA ARG A 22 3.35 -11.33 -13.11
C ARG A 22 2.76 -12.67 -12.66
N LYS A 23 1.72 -13.16 -13.32
CA LYS A 23 1.11 -14.47 -13.01
C LYS A 23 2.12 -15.60 -13.14
N SER A 24 2.96 -15.55 -14.18
CA SER A 24 4.04 -16.52 -14.41
C SER A 24 5.11 -16.52 -13.30
N ALA A 25 5.25 -15.42 -12.56
CA ALA A 25 6.24 -15.30 -11.51
C ALA A 25 5.74 -15.82 -10.15
N GLY A 26 4.51 -16.35 -10.03
CA GLY A 26 3.87 -16.64 -8.73
C GLY A 26 4.73 -17.43 -7.72
N ALA A 27 5.60 -18.33 -8.20
CA ALA A 27 6.57 -19.04 -7.36
C ALA A 27 7.55 -18.11 -6.63
N LEU A 28 8.01 -17.05 -7.31
CA LEU A 28 8.86 -16.01 -6.72
C LEU A 28 8.13 -15.24 -5.61
N LEU A 29 6.85 -14.87 -5.80
CA LEU A 29 6.08 -14.18 -4.76
C LEU A 29 5.92 -15.05 -3.51
N LYS A 30 5.68 -16.35 -3.71
CA LYS A 30 5.61 -17.34 -2.63
C LYS A 30 6.93 -17.39 -1.86
N GLU A 31 8.06 -17.38 -2.57
CA GLU A 31 9.38 -17.43 -1.94
C GLU A 31 9.74 -16.14 -1.21
N ILE A 32 9.40 -14.98 -1.76
CA ILE A 32 9.52 -13.67 -1.08
C ILE A 32 8.71 -13.70 0.21
N LYS A 33 7.44 -14.13 0.17
CA LYS A 33 6.60 -14.24 1.36
C LYS A 33 7.19 -15.18 2.43
N ARG A 34 7.88 -16.25 2.01
CA ARG A 34 8.48 -17.24 2.92
C ARG A 34 9.78 -16.74 3.56
N ARG A 35 10.60 -15.99 2.82
CA ARG A 35 11.94 -15.59 3.26
C ARG A 35 12.08 -14.14 3.71
N SER A 36 11.11 -13.29 3.40
CA SER A 36 11.13 -11.88 3.78
C SER A 36 11.15 -11.72 5.30
N SER A 37 12.05 -10.88 5.80
CA SER A 37 12.09 -10.46 7.20
C SER A 37 10.96 -9.48 7.56
N LEU A 38 10.39 -8.81 6.56
CA LEU A 38 9.28 -7.87 6.72
C LEU A 38 7.95 -8.49 6.28
N PRO A 39 6.82 -8.15 6.94
CA PRO A 39 5.49 -8.58 6.52
C PRO A 39 5.17 -8.15 5.09
N LEU A 40 4.61 -9.07 4.29
CA LEU A 40 4.21 -8.81 2.92
C LEU A 40 2.71 -8.51 2.83
N ILE A 41 2.36 -7.30 2.39
CA ILE A 41 0.99 -6.81 2.27
C ILE A 41 0.56 -6.86 0.80
N THR A 42 -0.25 -7.86 0.44
CA THR A 42 -0.84 -7.99 -0.90
C THR A 42 -2.24 -7.41 -1.01
N LYS A 43 -3.00 -7.41 0.10
CA LYS A 43 -4.31 -6.78 0.22
C LYS A 43 -4.24 -5.72 1.32
N ALA A 44 -4.73 -4.52 1.05
CA ALA A 44 -4.75 -3.45 2.06
C ALA A 44 -5.55 -3.84 3.30
N ALA A 45 -6.68 -4.54 3.11
CA ALA A 45 -7.56 -4.93 4.22
C ALA A 45 -6.89 -5.89 5.22
N ASP A 46 -5.82 -6.59 4.84
CA ASP A 46 -5.08 -7.47 5.75
C ASP A 46 -4.08 -6.70 6.63
N ALA A 47 -3.75 -5.43 6.31
CA ALA A 47 -2.69 -4.69 6.99
C ALA A 47 -2.91 -4.52 8.51
N PRO A 48 -4.11 -4.19 9.02
CA PRO A 48 -4.34 -4.07 10.47
C PRO A 48 -4.13 -5.38 11.24
N ARG A 49 -4.19 -6.53 10.56
CA ARG A 49 -3.92 -7.85 11.17
C ARG A 49 -2.44 -8.24 11.10
N LEU A 50 -1.69 -7.65 10.17
CA LEU A 50 -0.30 -8.04 9.88
C LEU A 50 0.73 -7.03 10.41
N LEU A 51 0.32 -5.79 10.67
CA LEU A 51 1.18 -4.70 11.11
C LEU A 51 0.70 -4.15 12.47
N THR A 52 1.64 -3.64 13.24
CA THR A 52 1.39 -2.94 14.51
C THR A 52 2.36 -1.76 14.65
N GLY A 53 2.08 -0.85 15.59
CA GLY A 53 2.94 0.29 15.90
C GLY A 53 3.29 1.15 14.68
N ASP A 54 4.55 1.55 14.57
CA ASP A 54 5.06 2.42 13.51
C ASP A 54 4.84 1.87 12.10
N ALA A 55 4.88 0.55 11.91
CA ALA A 55 4.64 -0.05 10.60
C ALA A 55 3.19 0.12 10.15
N LEU A 56 2.23 0.02 11.07
CA LEU A 56 0.82 0.27 10.79
C LEU A 56 0.57 1.76 10.55
N ALA A 57 1.16 2.64 11.38
CA ALA A 57 1.05 4.09 11.20
C ALA A 57 1.65 4.56 9.86
N ALA A 58 2.78 3.98 9.45
CA ALA A 58 3.37 4.22 8.13
C ALA A 58 2.42 3.79 7.00
N PHE A 59 1.84 2.59 7.11
CA PHE A 59 0.87 2.09 6.14
C PHE A 59 -0.36 3.00 6.04
N GLU A 60 -0.92 3.46 7.16
CA GLU A 60 -2.06 4.39 7.19
C GLU A 60 -1.72 5.74 6.54
N SER A 61 -0.50 6.24 6.75
CA SER A 61 -0.01 7.44 6.07
C SER A 61 0.05 7.25 4.55
N ASP A 62 0.51 6.08 4.09
CA ASP A 62 0.51 5.73 2.66
C ASP A 62 -0.92 5.62 2.09
N ILE A 63 -1.88 5.10 2.87
CA ILE A 63 -3.30 5.11 2.48
C ILE A 63 -3.79 6.56 2.31
N GLN A 64 -3.53 7.44 3.29
CA GLN A 64 -3.95 8.84 3.23
C GLN A 64 -3.35 9.55 2.01
N ALA A 65 -2.07 9.31 1.72
CA ALA A 65 -1.40 9.86 0.55
C ALA A 65 -2.08 9.38 -0.76
N SER A 66 -2.41 8.09 -0.85
CA SER A 66 -3.13 7.52 -2.00
C SER A 66 -4.51 8.14 -2.18
N LEU A 67 -5.27 8.33 -1.10
CA LEU A 67 -6.61 8.94 -1.17
C LEU A 67 -6.54 10.41 -1.59
N PHE A 68 -5.57 11.17 -1.08
CA PHE A 68 -5.39 12.57 -1.49
C PHE A 68 -5.07 12.68 -2.99
N TYR A 69 -4.15 11.83 -3.46
CA TYR A 69 -3.84 11.76 -4.89
C TYR A 69 -5.06 11.36 -5.72
N GLU A 70 -5.80 10.37 -5.27
CA GLU A 70 -7.02 9.87 -5.92
C GLU A 70 -8.07 10.98 -6.06
N THR A 71 -8.31 11.77 -5.01
CA THR A 71 -9.25 12.90 -5.03
C THR A 71 -8.89 13.92 -6.11
N VAL A 72 -7.60 14.31 -6.20
CA VAL A 72 -7.14 15.25 -7.22
C VAL A 72 -7.27 14.64 -8.61
N ARG A 73 -6.90 13.36 -8.77
CA ARG A 73 -6.98 12.66 -10.05
C ARG A 73 -8.42 12.55 -10.53
N SER A 74 -9.34 12.02 -9.72
CA SER A 74 -10.75 11.84 -10.06
C SER A 74 -11.41 13.14 -10.46
N HIS A 75 -11.11 14.22 -9.74
CA HIS A 75 -11.61 15.56 -10.07
C HIS A 75 -11.05 16.07 -11.39
N LYS A 76 -9.74 15.90 -11.65
CA LYS A 76 -9.11 16.41 -12.88
C LYS A 76 -9.49 15.63 -14.14
N THR A 77 -9.73 14.31 -14.03
CA THR A 77 -9.96 13.44 -15.19
C THR A 77 -11.43 13.07 -15.38
N GLY A 78 -12.32 13.43 -14.45
CA GLY A 78 -13.72 13.03 -14.45
C GLY A 78 -13.94 11.53 -14.23
N THR A 79 -12.90 10.78 -13.83
CA THR A 79 -13.01 9.35 -13.54
C THR A 79 -13.53 9.12 -12.11
N PRO A 80 -14.27 8.03 -11.84
CA PRO A 80 -14.73 7.72 -10.50
C PRO A 80 -13.58 7.60 -9.49
N PHE A 81 -13.82 8.06 -8.25
CA PHE A 81 -12.90 7.86 -7.14
C PHE A 81 -12.82 6.37 -6.77
N VAL A 82 -11.61 5.83 -6.65
CA VAL A 82 -11.37 4.44 -6.25
C VAL A 82 -10.55 4.39 -4.97
N HIS A 83 -11.16 3.90 -3.89
CA HIS A 83 -10.50 3.76 -2.61
C HIS A 83 -9.35 2.72 -2.66
N GLU A 84 -8.22 3.01 -2.00
CA GLU A 84 -7.08 2.09 -1.92
C GLU A 84 -7.41 0.68 -1.41
N TYR A 85 -8.40 0.51 -0.52
CA TYR A 85 -8.84 -0.81 -0.04
C TYR A 85 -9.57 -1.64 -1.10
N THR A 86 -10.12 -1.01 -2.14
CA THR A 86 -10.83 -1.68 -3.23
C THR A 86 -9.95 -1.89 -4.46
N LYS A 87 -8.78 -1.24 -4.53
CA LYS A 87 -7.80 -1.46 -5.60
C LYS A 87 -7.29 -2.89 -5.56
N LYS A 88 -7.45 -3.59 -6.69
CA LYS A 88 -6.96 -4.95 -6.87
C LYS A 88 -5.48 -4.92 -7.22
N LEU A 89 -4.74 -5.90 -6.70
CA LEU A 89 -3.36 -6.16 -7.13
C LEU A 89 -3.31 -6.32 -8.65
N VAL A 90 -2.42 -5.59 -9.31
CA VAL A 90 -2.23 -5.70 -10.75
C VAL A 90 -1.56 -7.03 -11.07
N LEU A 91 -2.24 -7.90 -11.82
CA LEU A 91 -1.69 -9.18 -12.26
C LEU A 91 -1.50 -9.18 -13.77
N LEU A 92 -0.25 -9.29 -14.20
CA LEU A 92 0.16 -9.30 -15.62
C LEU A 92 0.40 -10.73 -16.12
#